data_AF-A0A173MJC2-F1
#
_entry.id   AF-A0A173MJC2-F1
#
_cell.length_a   1.000
_cell.length_b   1.000
_cell.length_c   1.000
_cell.angle_alpha   90.00
_cell.angle_beta   90.00
_cell.angle_gamma   90.00
#
_symmetry.space_group_name_H-M   'P 1'
#
loop_
_entity.id
_entity.type
_entity.pdbx_description
1 polymer ?
#
loop_
_entity_poly.entity_id
_entity_poly.type
_entity_poly.pdbx_seq_one_letter_code
_entity_poly.pdbx_strand_id
1 'polypeptide(L)'
;MKPVIIPSFSASSVFHTGYTLAQLGTIFSEKLMGGLPFGGEDEHLRDEVPAIFIEHKFLDMFFLLMGNSNTAEDPGFSISFYSRSQIPDHDEFLCNPHGLNGYWYYLIQEALKEIPDLQISPLHEEDPGKAFTRLQGTVTIKSALSLPELGRALSSRLLFGLPFCPVAEGYQRKETVTLQKQVAGLSVKLHLQDEGVYVMDVFSTFVPPGEENAPVVSLDDFLKYVVKTRFEDLMEIEVQE
;
A
#
# COMPACT_ATOMS: atom_id res chain seq x y z
N MET A 1 -6.14 -22.54 19.96
CA MET A 1 -5.80 -21.15 19.61
C MET A 1 -6.99 -20.55 18.88
N LYS A 2 -7.37 -19.29 19.15
CA LYS A 2 -8.35 -18.61 18.29
C LYS A 2 -7.68 -18.33 16.93
N PRO A 3 -8.37 -18.51 15.80
CA PRO A 3 -7.84 -18.12 14.51
C PRO A 3 -7.58 -16.60 14.53
N VAL A 4 -6.38 -16.19 14.12
CA VAL A 4 -6.08 -14.77 13.90
C VAL A 4 -6.80 -14.38 12.62
N ILE A 5 -7.80 -13.49 12.73
CA ILE A 5 -8.49 -12.93 11.57
C ILE A 5 -7.61 -11.82 11.04
N ILE A 6 -6.95 -12.05 9.91
CA ILE A 6 -6.14 -11.04 9.24
C ILE A 6 -7.10 -10.14 8.46
N PRO A 7 -7.08 -8.81 8.67
CA PRO A 7 -7.87 -7.88 7.88
C PRO A 7 -7.57 -8.06 6.39
N SER A 8 -8.60 -8.38 5.60
CA SER A 8 -8.52 -8.29 4.15
C SER A 8 -8.91 -6.88 3.75
N PHE A 9 -8.09 -6.26 2.92
CA PHE A 9 -8.42 -4.98 2.31
C PHE A 9 -7.99 -4.99 0.85
N SER A 10 -8.79 -4.32 0.04
CA SER A 10 -8.52 -4.12 -1.36
C SER A 10 -9.07 -2.77 -1.80
N ALA A 11 -8.47 -2.24 -2.84
CA ALA A 11 -9.09 -1.18 -3.60
C ALA A 11 -8.81 -1.38 -5.08
N SER A 12 -9.67 -0.80 -5.92
CA SER A 12 -9.46 -0.73 -7.35
C SER A 12 -9.90 0.61 -7.90
N SER A 13 -9.30 1.01 -9.01
CA SER A 13 -9.71 2.17 -9.79
C SER A 13 -9.60 1.84 -11.26
N VAL A 14 -10.53 2.38 -12.05
CA VAL A 14 -10.61 2.16 -13.50
C VAL A 14 -10.11 3.41 -14.20
N PHE A 15 -9.43 3.24 -15.33
CA PHE A 15 -8.88 4.30 -16.14
C PHE A 15 -9.25 4.15 -17.59
N HIS A 16 -9.41 5.28 -18.27
CA HIS A 16 -9.55 5.36 -19.73
C HIS A 16 -8.45 6.27 -20.26
N THR A 17 -7.72 5.79 -21.27
CA THR A 17 -6.54 6.48 -21.79
C THR A 17 -6.07 5.92 -23.14
N GLY A 18 -5.35 6.72 -23.91
CA GLY A 18 -4.58 6.25 -25.07
C GLY A 18 -3.25 5.58 -24.73
N TYR A 19 -2.84 5.52 -23.45
CA TYR A 19 -1.61 4.83 -23.06
C TYR A 19 -1.73 3.31 -23.14
N THR A 20 -0.61 2.67 -23.47
CA THR A 20 -0.45 1.20 -23.35
C THR A 20 -0.26 0.77 -21.90
N LEU A 21 -0.46 -0.53 -21.62
CA LEU A 21 -0.25 -1.12 -20.30
C LEU A 21 1.15 -0.83 -19.74
N ALA A 22 2.19 -0.96 -20.57
CA ALA A 22 3.59 -0.71 -20.16
C ALA A 22 3.86 0.78 -19.86
N GLN A 23 3.27 1.69 -20.65
CA GLN A 23 3.36 3.13 -20.38
C GLN A 23 2.67 3.49 -19.06
N LEU A 24 1.47 2.94 -18.83
CA LEU A 24 0.79 3.10 -17.54
C LEU A 24 1.61 2.54 -16.39
N GLY A 25 2.18 1.34 -16.52
CA GLY A 25 3.08 0.77 -15.52
C GLY A 25 4.23 1.71 -15.15
N THR A 26 4.84 2.37 -16.14
CA THR A 26 5.90 3.36 -15.92
C THR A 26 5.37 4.59 -15.17
N ILE A 27 4.23 5.14 -15.60
CA ILE A 27 3.61 6.31 -14.94
C ILE A 27 3.26 5.99 -13.48
N PHE A 28 2.60 4.85 -13.22
CA PHE A 28 2.24 4.42 -11.87
C PHE A 28 3.48 4.15 -11.01
N SER A 29 4.50 3.52 -11.59
CA SER A 29 5.78 3.30 -10.93
C SER A 29 6.36 4.60 -10.36
N GLU A 30 6.47 5.63 -11.20
CA GLU A 30 7.04 6.92 -10.84
C GLU A 30 6.16 7.71 -9.87
N LYS A 31 4.85 7.77 -10.13
CA LYS A 31 3.92 8.65 -9.41
C LYS A 31 3.41 8.06 -8.09
N LEU A 32 3.26 6.75 -7.99
CA LEU A 32 2.69 6.09 -6.80
C LEU A 32 3.68 5.21 -6.06
N MET A 33 4.60 4.56 -6.77
CA MET A 33 5.38 3.44 -6.22
C MET A 33 6.82 3.81 -5.89
N GLY A 34 7.19 5.09 -6.01
CA GLY A 34 8.54 5.55 -5.74
C GLY A 34 9.58 4.98 -6.71
N GLY A 35 9.18 4.73 -7.96
CA GLY A 35 10.03 4.23 -9.05
C GLY A 35 10.18 2.71 -9.12
N LEU A 36 9.40 1.94 -8.35
CA LEU A 36 9.43 0.49 -8.43
C LEU A 36 8.79 0.00 -9.73
N PRO A 37 9.52 -0.74 -10.58
CA PRO A 37 9.00 -1.13 -11.89
C PRO A 37 7.88 -2.14 -11.74
N PHE A 38 6.87 -2.01 -12.61
CA PHE A 38 6.00 -3.14 -12.93
C PHE A 38 6.77 -4.03 -13.89
N GLY A 39 6.98 -5.29 -13.51
CA GLY A 39 7.89 -6.20 -14.24
C GLY A 39 7.42 -7.64 -14.29
N GLY A 40 6.41 -8.00 -13.51
CA GLY A 40 5.76 -9.29 -13.63
C GLY A 40 4.85 -9.30 -14.86
N GLU A 41 5.36 -9.70 -16.01
CA GLU A 41 4.54 -10.16 -17.13
C GLU A 41 4.18 -11.62 -16.83
N ASP A 42 3.05 -11.85 -16.17
CA ASP A 42 2.51 -13.21 -16.18
C ASP A 42 1.72 -13.37 -17.48
N GLU A 43 2.17 -14.28 -18.33
CA GLU A 43 1.39 -14.73 -19.49
C GLU A 43 0.04 -15.37 -19.05
N HIS A 44 -0.15 -15.65 -17.75
CA HIS A 44 -1.25 -16.46 -17.22
C HIS A 44 -1.95 -15.88 -15.96
N LEU A 45 -1.94 -14.56 -15.74
CA LEU A 45 -2.80 -13.98 -14.70
C LEU A 45 -4.29 -14.14 -15.06
N ARG A 46 -4.59 -14.07 -16.35
CA ARG A 46 -5.79 -14.55 -17.06
C ARG A 46 -5.36 -14.79 -18.51
N ASP A 47 -5.68 -15.94 -19.10
CA ASP A 47 -5.25 -16.33 -20.46
C ASP A 47 -5.65 -15.33 -21.58
N GLU A 48 -6.49 -14.32 -21.28
CA GLU A 48 -7.06 -13.38 -22.25
C GLU A 48 -6.86 -11.89 -21.91
N VAL A 49 -6.35 -11.54 -20.72
CA VAL A 49 -6.26 -10.13 -20.27
C VAL A 49 -4.82 -9.76 -19.92
N PRO A 50 -4.18 -8.82 -20.64
CA PRO A 50 -2.81 -8.43 -20.35
C PRO A 50 -2.74 -7.76 -18.97
N ALA A 51 -1.80 -8.20 -18.14
CA ALA A 51 -1.59 -7.69 -16.80
C ALA A 51 -0.11 -7.54 -16.49
N ILE A 52 0.23 -6.52 -15.71
CA ILE A 52 1.56 -6.32 -15.14
C ILE A 52 1.43 -6.10 -13.64
N PHE A 53 2.40 -6.58 -12.87
CA PHE A 53 2.43 -6.42 -11.42
C PHE A 53 3.81 -6.00 -10.89
N ILE A 54 3.80 -5.51 -9.66
CA ILE A 54 5.02 -5.29 -8.89
C ILE A 54 5.35 -6.61 -8.19
N GLU A 55 6.48 -7.22 -8.56
CA GLU A 55 6.89 -8.54 -8.05
C GLU A 55 7.09 -8.54 -6.53
N HIS A 56 7.69 -7.47 -6.02
CA HIS A 56 7.87 -7.28 -4.60
C HIS A 56 6.56 -6.83 -3.93
N LYS A 57 6.47 -6.94 -2.61
CA LYS A 57 5.27 -6.55 -1.84
C LYS A 57 5.53 -5.37 -0.90
N PHE A 58 4.54 -4.50 -0.75
CA PHE A 58 4.56 -3.39 0.21
C PHE A 58 3.77 -3.77 1.46
N LEU A 59 4.39 -3.95 2.62
CA LEU A 59 3.68 -4.43 3.82
C LEU A 59 2.82 -5.67 3.53
N ASP A 60 3.29 -6.58 2.66
CA ASP A 60 2.54 -7.73 2.12
C ASP A 60 1.36 -7.41 1.19
N MET A 61 1.21 -6.16 0.77
CA MET A 61 0.29 -5.75 -0.29
C MET A 61 0.86 -6.05 -1.68
N PHE A 62 -0.01 -6.56 -2.53
CA PHE A 62 0.22 -6.82 -3.95
C PHE A 62 -0.45 -5.74 -4.81
N PHE A 63 0.24 -5.26 -5.85
CA PHE A 63 -0.29 -4.27 -6.80
C PHE A 63 -0.37 -4.88 -8.19
N LEU A 64 -1.54 -4.73 -8.81
CA LEU A 64 -1.87 -5.33 -10.09
C LEU A 64 -2.45 -4.28 -11.02
N LEU A 65 -1.89 -4.15 -12.22
CA LEU A 65 -2.44 -3.34 -13.30
C LEU A 65 -2.88 -4.28 -14.43
N MET A 66 -4.14 -4.20 -14.84
CA MET A 66 -4.70 -5.04 -15.88
C MET A 66 -5.38 -4.21 -16.96
N GLY A 67 -5.37 -4.70 -18.20
CA GLY A 67 -6.34 -4.28 -19.20
C GLY A 67 -7.77 -4.68 -18.80
N ASN A 68 -8.76 -3.95 -19.28
CA ASN A 68 -10.17 -4.27 -19.12
C ASN A 68 -10.72 -4.68 -20.48
N SER A 69 -11.12 -5.94 -20.63
CA SER A 69 -11.51 -6.53 -21.91
C SER A 69 -12.94 -6.18 -22.36
N ASN A 70 -13.61 -5.24 -21.68
CA ASN A 70 -15.05 -5.09 -21.83
C ASN A 70 -15.50 -4.55 -23.19
N THR A 71 -14.66 -3.86 -23.98
CA THR A 71 -14.91 -3.59 -25.41
C THR A 71 -13.60 -3.30 -26.15
N ALA A 72 -13.54 -3.67 -27.44
CA ALA A 72 -12.42 -3.31 -28.33
C ALA A 72 -12.34 -1.81 -28.64
N GLU A 73 -13.39 -1.05 -28.33
CA GLU A 73 -13.55 0.37 -28.67
C GLU A 73 -13.13 1.32 -27.54
N ASP A 74 -13.00 0.82 -26.30
CA ASP A 74 -12.54 1.59 -25.14
C ASP A 74 -11.75 0.66 -24.19
N PRO A 75 -10.44 0.48 -24.45
CA PRO A 75 -9.59 -0.34 -23.60
C PRO A 75 -9.41 0.37 -22.26
N GLY A 76 -10.32 0.08 -21.33
CA GLY A 76 -10.15 0.49 -19.94
C GLY A 76 -8.95 -0.22 -19.32
N PHE A 77 -8.37 0.36 -18.29
CA PHE A 77 -7.38 -0.29 -17.43
C PHE A 77 -7.90 -0.29 -16.00
N SER A 78 -7.43 -1.22 -15.18
CA SER A 78 -7.70 -1.21 -13.75
C SER A 78 -6.42 -1.39 -12.96
N ILE A 79 -6.23 -0.58 -11.92
CA ILE A 79 -5.18 -0.78 -10.93
C ILE A 79 -5.80 -1.15 -9.61
N SER A 80 -5.34 -2.25 -9.05
CA SER A 80 -5.85 -2.79 -7.81
C SER A 80 -4.72 -3.12 -6.84
N PHE A 81 -5.02 -3.04 -5.55
CA PHE A 81 -4.14 -3.60 -4.53
C PHE A 81 -4.88 -4.53 -3.58
N TYR A 82 -4.15 -5.48 -3.01
CA TYR A 82 -4.68 -6.53 -2.15
C TYR A 82 -3.75 -6.79 -0.98
N SER A 83 -4.29 -6.97 0.23
CA SER A 83 -3.52 -7.31 1.43
C SER A 83 -3.09 -8.78 1.53
N ARG A 84 -3.42 -9.62 0.52
CA ARG A 84 -3.08 -11.04 0.49
C ARG A 84 -2.12 -11.37 -0.63
N SER A 85 -1.28 -12.38 -0.36
CA SER A 85 -0.27 -12.90 -1.27
C SER A 85 -0.81 -13.65 -2.49
N GLN A 86 -2.13 -13.84 -2.58
CA GLN A 86 -2.79 -14.50 -3.70
C GLN A 86 -3.76 -13.51 -4.31
N ILE A 87 -3.73 -13.42 -5.64
CA ILE A 87 -4.75 -12.71 -6.40
C ILE A 87 -6.07 -13.43 -6.12
N PRO A 88 -7.11 -12.71 -5.67
CA PRO A 88 -8.39 -13.35 -5.39
C PRO A 88 -8.93 -14.03 -6.64
N ASP A 89 -9.68 -15.12 -6.49
CA ASP A 89 -10.54 -15.60 -7.58
C ASP A 89 -11.66 -14.59 -7.84
N HIS A 90 -12.20 -14.52 -9.06
CA HIS A 90 -13.19 -13.50 -9.48
C HIS A 90 -14.36 -13.31 -8.49
N ASP A 91 -14.80 -14.38 -7.83
CA ASP A 91 -15.91 -14.35 -6.88
C ASP A 91 -15.55 -13.73 -5.52
N GLU A 92 -14.26 -13.72 -5.15
CA GLU A 92 -13.77 -13.08 -3.91
C GLU A 92 -13.64 -11.56 -4.06
N PHE A 93 -13.53 -11.02 -5.28
CA PHE A 93 -13.43 -9.57 -5.52
C PHE A 93 -14.64 -8.80 -5.02
N LEU A 94 -15.82 -9.42 -5.03
CA LEU A 94 -17.09 -8.76 -4.73
C LEU A 94 -17.43 -8.73 -3.24
N CYS A 95 -16.63 -9.38 -2.38
CA CYS A 95 -17.03 -9.68 -1.00
C CYS A 95 -16.12 -9.05 0.09
N ASN A 96 -15.33 -8.02 -0.23
CA ASN A 96 -14.37 -7.48 0.74
C ASN A 96 -15.02 -6.43 1.69
N PRO A 97 -15.09 -6.66 3.02
CA PRO A 97 -15.85 -5.82 3.95
C PRO A 97 -15.23 -4.44 4.23
N HIS A 98 -14.00 -4.18 3.81
CA HIS A 98 -13.30 -2.91 4.00
C HIS A 98 -12.83 -2.36 2.66
N GLY A 99 -13.78 -1.86 1.86
CA GLY A 99 -13.48 -1.21 0.59
C GLY A 99 -12.67 0.07 0.82
N LEU A 100 -11.40 0.07 0.45
CA LEU A 100 -10.54 1.26 0.47
C LEU A 100 -10.65 2.07 -0.84
N ASN A 101 -11.70 1.80 -1.62
CA ASN A 101 -11.94 2.39 -2.94
C ASN A 101 -11.94 3.93 -2.89
N GLY A 102 -12.55 4.55 -1.88
CA GLY A 102 -12.55 6.01 -1.72
C GLY A 102 -11.14 6.57 -1.52
N TYR A 103 -10.38 6.00 -0.57
CA TYR A 103 -8.99 6.40 -0.34
C TYR A 103 -8.13 6.23 -1.60
N TRP A 104 -8.24 5.08 -2.26
CA TRP A 104 -7.48 4.76 -3.45
C TRP A 104 -7.82 5.67 -4.63
N TYR A 105 -9.11 5.89 -4.87
CA TYR A 105 -9.60 6.76 -5.93
C TYR A 105 -9.03 8.18 -5.80
N TYR A 106 -9.20 8.82 -4.63
CA TYR A 106 -8.71 10.19 -4.46
C TYR A 106 -7.18 10.27 -4.44
N LEU A 107 -6.49 9.27 -3.89
CA LEU A 107 -5.03 9.19 -3.94
C LEU A 107 -4.54 9.17 -5.39
N ILE A 108 -5.10 8.29 -6.22
CA ILE A 108 -4.69 8.17 -7.63
C ILE A 108 -5.08 9.42 -8.40
N GLN A 109 -6.27 9.96 -8.14
CA GLN A 109 -6.73 11.20 -8.77
C GLN A 109 -5.77 12.35 -8.51
N GLU A 110 -5.37 12.55 -7.26
CA GLU A 110 -4.41 13.60 -6.91
C GLU A 110 -3.02 13.32 -7.52
N ALA A 111 -2.53 12.09 -7.42
CA ALA A 111 -1.19 11.73 -7.90
C ALA A 111 -1.04 11.83 -9.42
N LEU A 112 -2.13 11.63 -10.16
CA LEU A 112 -2.12 11.57 -11.63
C LEU A 112 -2.82 12.75 -12.31
N LYS A 113 -3.27 13.76 -11.56
CA LYS A 113 -4.01 14.92 -12.12
C LYS A 113 -3.29 15.68 -13.23
N GLU A 114 -1.97 15.59 -13.29
CA GLU A 114 -1.13 16.26 -14.28
C GLU A 114 -0.82 15.39 -15.51
N ILE A 115 -1.23 14.12 -15.51
CA ILE A 115 -1.00 13.20 -16.62
C ILE A 115 -2.06 13.46 -17.70
N PRO A 116 -1.65 13.91 -18.91
CA PRO A 116 -2.60 14.17 -19.98
C PRO A 116 -3.24 12.86 -20.44
N ASP A 117 -4.49 12.94 -20.91
CA ASP A 117 -5.22 11.80 -21.50
C ASP A 117 -5.45 10.62 -20.54
N LEU A 118 -5.46 10.87 -19.22
CA LEU A 118 -5.82 9.87 -18.21
C LEU A 118 -7.12 10.27 -17.53
N GLN A 119 -8.20 9.53 -17.77
CA GLN A 119 -9.47 9.70 -17.08
C GLN A 119 -9.63 8.60 -16.04
N ILE A 120 -10.03 8.96 -14.82
CA ILE A 120 -10.19 8.03 -13.70
C ILE A 120 -11.67 7.92 -13.39
N SER A 121 -12.17 6.68 -13.37
CA SER A 121 -13.56 6.35 -13.06
C SER A 121 -13.61 5.56 -11.74
N PRO A 122 -14.55 5.87 -10.84
CA PRO A 122 -14.81 5.01 -9.69
C PRO A 122 -15.28 3.62 -10.17
N LEU A 123 -14.88 2.55 -9.45
CA LEU A 123 -15.20 1.16 -9.80
C LEU A 123 -16.71 0.85 -9.73
N HIS A 124 -17.45 1.62 -8.92
CA HIS A 124 -18.90 1.51 -8.76
C HIS A 124 -19.54 2.89 -8.88
N GLU A 125 -20.80 2.96 -9.30
CA GLU A 125 -21.63 4.18 -9.23
C GLU A 125 -21.88 4.66 -7.78
N GLU A 126 -21.42 3.89 -6.78
CA GLU A 126 -21.37 4.35 -5.41
C GLU A 126 -20.49 5.59 -5.32
N ASP A 127 -21.15 6.69 -4.92
CA ASP A 127 -20.54 7.98 -4.67
C ASP A 127 -19.21 7.82 -3.91
N PRO A 128 -18.05 8.07 -4.55
CA PRO A 128 -16.75 7.97 -3.89
C PRO A 128 -16.64 8.91 -2.67
N GLY A 129 -17.54 9.89 -2.53
CA GLY A 129 -17.71 10.72 -1.34
C GLY A 129 -18.39 10.04 -0.15
N LYS A 130 -18.91 8.81 -0.25
CA LYS A 130 -19.65 8.18 0.87
C LYS A 130 -18.82 7.45 1.91
N ALA A 131 -17.53 7.18 1.68
CA ALA A 131 -16.63 6.75 2.75
C ALA A 131 -15.15 6.82 2.32
N PHE A 132 -14.60 8.02 2.14
CA PHE A 132 -13.14 8.12 2.29
C PHE A 132 -12.80 7.61 3.70
N THR A 133 -11.85 6.69 3.78
CA THR A 133 -11.44 6.06 5.03
C THR A 133 -9.94 6.11 5.12
N ARG A 134 -9.44 6.68 6.20
CA ARG A 134 -8.00 6.80 6.45
C ARG A 134 -7.48 5.47 6.97
N LEU A 135 -6.24 5.17 6.62
CA LEU A 135 -5.51 4.06 7.19
C LEU A 135 -4.59 4.58 8.28
N GLN A 136 -4.56 3.89 9.41
CA GLN A 136 -3.59 4.12 10.46
C GLN A 136 -3.32 2.83 11.20
N GLY A 137 -2.07 2.53 11.49
CA GLY A 137 -1.73 1.49 12.44
C GLY A 137 -0.38 1.74 13.08
N THR A 138 -0.20 1.16 14.25
CA THR A 138 0.99 1.25 15.06
C THR A 138 1.35 -0.14 15.56
N VAL A 139 2.63 -0.48 15.50
CA VAL A 139 3.14 -1.73 16.08
C VAL A 139 4.44 -1.48 16.83
N THR A 140 4.50 -2.02 18.05
CA THR A 140 5.73 -2.02 18.86
C THR A 140 6.56 -3.25 18.50
N ILE A 141 7.85 -3.02 18.26
CA ILE A 141 8.83 -4.01 17.84
C ILE A 141 9.95 -4.02 18.88
N LYS A 142 10.13 -5.14 19.58
CA LYS A 142 11.34 -5.38 20.37
C LYS A 142 12.41 -6.00 19.49
N SER A 143 13.62 -5.47 19.53
CA SER A 143 14.74 -5.94 18.71
C SER A 143 16.08 -5.63 19.34
N ALA A 144 17.01 -6.57 19.25
CA ALA A 144 18.42 -6.35 19.57
C ALA A 144 19.18 -5.57 18.48
N LEU A 145 18.59 -5.40 17.29
CA LEU A 145 19.18 -4.61 16.22
C LEU A 145 19.17 -3.13 16.59
N SER A 146 20.17 -2.38 16.14
CA SER A 146 20.14 -0.92 16.19
C SER A 146 19.07 -0.36 15.23
N LEU A 147 18.63 0.89 15.44
CA LEU A 147 17.63 1.52 14.57
C LEU A 147 17.99 1.46 13.06
N PRO A 148 19.24 1.76 12.63
CA PRO A 148 19.59 1.65 11.22
C PRO A 148 19.57 0.22 10.68
N GLU A 149 19.92 -0.77 11.51
CA GLU A 149 19.87 -2.19 11.13
C GLU A 149 18.43 -2.68 11.02
N LEU A 150 17.59 -2.36 11.99
CA LEU A 150 16.16 -2.65 11.95
C LEU A 150 15.49 -1.96 10.77
N GLY A 151 15.82 -0.69 10.51
CA GLY A 151 15.34 0.05 9.34
C GLY A 151 15.73 -0.61 8.03
N ARG A 152 16.96 -1.11 7.89
CA ARG A 152 17.38 -1.89 6.71
C ARG A 152 16.63 -3.21 6.59
N ALA A 153 16.42 -3.92 7.71
CA ALA A 153 15.70 -5.19 7.71
C ALA A 153 14.23 -5.00 7.31
N LEU A 154 13.53 -4.03 7.92
CA LEU A 154 12.17 -3.58 7.56
C LEU A 154 12.08 -3.16 6.11
N SER A 155 13.01 -2.33 5.64
CA SER A 155 13.09 -1.92 4.25
C SER A 155 13.16 -3.11 3.31
N SER A 156 14.13 -4.02 3.53
CA SER A 156 14.37 -5.17 2.66
C SER A 156 13.21 -6.17 2.60
N ARG A 157 12.44 -6.31 3.67
CA ARG A 157 11.40 -7.35 3.78
C ARG A 157 9.98 -6.85 3.62
N LEU A 158 9.72 -5.57 3.93
CA LEU A 158 8.37 -4.99 3.93
C LEU A 158 8.23 -3.80 2.99
N LEU A 159 9.30 -3.08 2.67
CA LEU A 159 9.23 -1.79 1.97
C LEU A 159 10.10 -1.79 0.71
N PHE A 160 10.14 -2.92 0.00
CA PHE A 160 10.78 -3.04 -1.31
C PHE A 160 12.28 -2.77 -1.36
N GLY A 161 12.99 -2.91 -0.24
CA GLY A 161 14.39 -2.52 -0.13
C GLY A 161 14.63 -1.02 -0.29
N LEU A 162 13.58 -0.20 -0.33
CA LEU A 162 13.70 1.24 -0.44
C LEU A 162 14.21 1.81 0.87
N PRO A 163 15.29 2.60 0.86
CA PRO A 163 15.89 3.10 2.08
C PRO A 163 14.92 4.04 2.79
N PHE A 164 14.93 3.98 4.12
CA PHE A 164 14.32 5.01 4.92
C PHE A 164 15.14 6.30 4.86
N CYS A 165 14.46 7.44 4.87
CA CYS A 165 15.10 8.73 5.02
C CYS A 165 15.09 9.15 6.50
N PRO A 166 16.20 9.65 7.06
CA PRO A 166 16.16 10.29 8.37
C PRO A 166 15.30 11.55 8.29
N VAL A 167 14.36 11.70 9.21
CA VAL A 167 13.56 12.92 9.34
C VAL A 167 14.33 13.88 10.23
N ALA A 168 14.75 15.01 9.67
CA ALA A 168 15.30 16.12 10.45
C ALA A 168 14.15 16.86 11.14
N GLU A 169 13.68 16.35 12.28
CA GLU A 169 12.73 17.13 13.09
C GLU A 169 13.47 18.21 13.88
N GLY A 170 13.27 19.46 13.49
CA GLY A 170 13.38 20.57 14.42
C GLY A 170 12.08 20.66 15.20
N TYR A 171 11.99 20.08 16.41
CA TYR A 171 11.20 20.57 17.55
C TYR A 171 11.35 19.64 18.78
N GLN A 172 12.20 20.06 19.72
CA GLN A 172 12.06 19.94 21.17
C GLN A 172 11.92 18.59 21.91
N ARG A 173 12.01 17.41 21.27
CA ARG A 173 12.37 16.17 21.99
C ARG A 173 13.72 15.66 21.51
N LYS A 174 14.72 15.78 22.39
CA LYS A 174 16.01 15.13 22.22
C LYS A 174 15.79 13.62 21.99
N GLU A 175 16.50 13.07 21.02
CA GLU A 175 16.88 11.65 20.91
C GLU A 175 15.96 10.65 20.18
N THR A 176 15.00 11.10 19.36
CA THR A 176 14.31 10.17 18.45
C THR A 176 14.80 10.34 17.01
N VAL A 177 15.68 9.43 16.56
CA VAL A 177 15.94 9.27 15.12
C VAL A 177 14.69 8.64 14.51
N THR A 178 14.02 9.39 13.64
CA THR A 178 12.84 8.91 12.92
C THR A 178 13.23 8.59 11.49
N LEU A 179 12.88 7.39 11.05
CA LEU A 179 13.05 6.92 9.69
C LEU A 179 11.69 6.98 9.00
N GLN A 180 11.57 7.67 7.87
CA GLN A 180 10.30 7.79 7.11
C GLN A 180 10.41 7.27 5.68
N LYS A 181 9.36 6.61 5.22
CA LYS A 181 9.18 6.20 3.82
C LYS A 181 7.73 6.44 3.37
N GLN A 182 7.54 6.84 2.11
CA GLN A 182 6.21 6.97 1.50
C GLN A 182 6.10 6.10 0.26
N VAL A 183 5.02 5.32 0.15
CA VAL A 183 4.64 4.53 -1.04
C VAL A 183 3.12 4.44 -1.09
N ALA A 184 2.53 4.63 -2.27
CA ALA A 184 1.09 4.51 -2.49
C ALA A 184 0.26 5.32 -1.47
N GLY A 185 0.69 6.56 -1.17
CA GLY A 185 0.01 7.45 -0.23
C GLY A 185 0.08 7.03 1.25
N LEU A 186 0.85 5.98 1.58
CA LEU A 186 1.09 5.52 2.93
C LEU A 186 2.48 5.94 3.39
N SER A 187 2.57 6.52 4.58
CA SER A 187 3.82 6.81 5.25
C SER A 187 4.10 5.77 6.32
N VAL A 188 5.29 5.17 6.26
CA VAL A 188 5.84 4.33 7.33
C VAL A 188 6.87 5.14 8.10
N LYS A 189 6.67 5.31 9.40
CA LYS A 189 7.62 5.91 10.33
C LYS A 189 8.12 4.87 11.31
N LEU A 190 9.43 4.83 11.54
CA LEU A 190 10.05 4.00 12.57
C LEU A 190 10.81 4.90 13.54
N HIS A 191 10.53 4.78 14.83
CA HIS A 191 11.20 5.55 15.87
C HIS A 191 11.60 4.68 17.05
N LEU A 192 12.72 5.03 17.70
CA LEU A 192 13.18 4.42 18.95
C LEU A 192 12.39 5.01 20.11
N GLN A 193 11.75 4.17 20.92
CA GLN A 193 11.01 4.58 22.12
C GLN A 193 11.86 4.39 23.39
N ASP A 194 12.55 3.25 23.49
CA ASP A 194 13.46 2.88 24.58
C ASP A 194 14.54 1.92 24.02
N GLU A 195 15.57 1.58 24.81
CA GLU A 195 16.63 0.66 24.39
C GLU A 195 16.06 -0.67 23.88
N GLY A 196 16.25 -0.93 22.59
CA GLY A 196 15.74 -2.13 21.91
C GLY A 196 14.22 -2.15 21.69
N VAL A 197 13.50 -1.05 21.95
CA VAL A 197 12.05 -0.91 21.76
C VAL A 197 11.78 0.15 20.70
N TYR A 198 11.17 -0.29 19.61
CA TYR A 198 10.87 0.54 18.44
C TYR A 198 9.38 0.59 18.22
N VAL A 199 8.90 1.70 17.67
CA VAL A 199 7.52 1.87 17.25
C VAL A 199 7.50 2.15 15.75
N MET A 200 6.72 1.34 15.03
CA MET A 200 6.47 1.52 13.61
C MET A 200 5.03 2.00 13.41
N ASP A 201 4.90 3.22 12.89
CA ASP A 201 3.61 3.81 12.52
C ASP A 201 3.43 3.73 11.01
N VAL A 202 2.24 3.34 10.57
CA VAL A 202 1.82 3.39 9.17
C VAL A 202 0.55 4.23 9.09
N PHE A 203 0.51 5.23 8.21
CA PHE A 203 -0.68 6.07 8.08
C PHE A 203 -0.83 6.69 6.68
N SER A 204 -2.07 6.96 6.30
CA SER A 204 -2.40 7.73 5.09
C SER A 204 -1.81 9.14 5.15
N THR A 205 -1.00 9.51 4.15
CA THR A 205 -0.43 10.86 4.02
C THR A 205 -1.34 11.83 3.31
N PHE A 206 -2.27 11.31 2.52
CA PHE A 206 -3.20 12.09 1.74
C PHE A 206 -4.59 12.08 2.39
N VAL A 207 -5.18 13.26 2.50
CA VAL A 207 -6.54 13.49 2.97
C VAL A 207 -7.16 14.49 2.00
N PRO A 208 -8.22 14.12 1.25
CA PRO A 208 -8.92 15.05 0.37
C PRO A 208 -9.44 16.27 1.15
N PRO A 209 -9.51 17.46 0.53
CA PRO A 209 -10.16 18.61 1.14
C PRO A 209 -11.59 18.28 1.57
N GLY A 210 -11.96 18.57 2.82
CA GLY A 210 -13.29 18.26 3.37
C GLY A 210 -13.43 16.88 4.01
N GLU A 211 -12.40 16.03 3.92
CA GLU A 211 -12.37 14.67 4.51
C GLU A 211 -11.51 14.59 5.78
N GLU A 212 -11.27 15.71 6.46
CA GLU A 212 -10.36 15.77 7.62
C GLU A 212 -10.82 14.89 8.80
N ASN A 213 -12.14 14.66 8.88
CA ASN A 213 -12.80 13.85 9.92
C ASN A 213 -13.21 12.45 9.45
N ALA A 214 -12.70 12.02 8.29
CA ALA A 214 -13.00 10.70 7.77
C ALA A 214 -12.65 9.58 8.76
N PRO A 215 -13.44 8.49 8.79
CA PRO A 215 -13.18 7.36 9.67
C PRO A 215 -11.78 6.78 9.44
N VAL A 216 -11.19 6.26 10.51
CA VAL A 216 -9.88 5.59 10.47
C VAL A 216 -10.10 4.10 10.59
N VAL A 217 -9.61 3.33 9.61
CA VAL A 217 -9.46 1.89 9.71
C VAL A 217 -8.09 1.59 10.33
N SER A 218 -8.12 0.86 11.44
CA SER A 218 -6.91 0.40 12.10
C SER A 218 -6.22 -0.68 11.26
N LEU A 219 -4.91 -0.53 11.08
CA LEU A 219 -4.02 -1.51 10.50
C LEU A 219 -3.25 -2.30 11.57
N ASP A 220 -3.52 -2.11 12.87
CA ASP A 220 -2.69 -2.67 13.94
C ASP A 220 -2.52 -4.18 13.78
N ASP A 221 -3.61 -4.95 13.80
CA ASP A 221 -3.57 -6.41 13.68
C ASP A 221 -2.92 -6.89 12.37
N PHE A 222 -3.09 -6.13 11.29
CA PHE A 222 -2.42 -6.39 10.02
C PHE A 222 -0.90 -6.19 10.13
N LEU A 223 -0.45 -5.07 10.70
CA LEU A 223 0.97 -4.80 10.91
C LEU A 223 1.60 -5.82 11.86
N LYS A 224 0.89 -6.18 12.94
CA LYS A 224 1.31 -7.24 13.87
C LYS A 224 1.55 -8.56 13.12
N TYR A 225 0.60 -8.95 12.26
CA TYR A 225 0.71 -10.14 11.42
C TYR A 225 1.90 -10.06 10.44
N VAL A 226 2.02 -8.96 9.69
CA VAL A 226 3.05 -8.79 8.67
C VAL A 226 4.45 -8.76 9.27
N VAL A 227 4.65 -8.02 10.37
CA VAL A 227 5.93 -7.97 11.09
C VAL A 227 6.26 -9.36 11.65
N LYS A 228 5.31 -10.04 12.29
CA LYS A 228 5.57 -11.37 12.86
C LYS A 228 5.97 -12.39 11.80
N THR A 229 5.21 -12.48 10.71
CA THR A 229 5.44 -13.49 9.66
C THR A 229 6.70 -13.25 8.84
N ARG A 230 7.07 -11.98 8.62
CA ARG A 230 8.23 -11.63 7.78
C ARG A 230 9.55 -11.59 8.56
N PHE A 231 9.51 -11.69 9.88
CA PHE A 231 10.71 -11.59 10.73
C PHE A 231 10.84 -12.72 11.76
N GLU A 232 10.06 -13.79 11.62
CA GLU A 232 10.09 -14.96 12.50
C GLU A 232 11.50 -15.57 12.62
N ASP A 233 12.30 -15.50 11.56
CA ASP A 233 13.68 -15.99 11.48
C ASP A 233 14.75 -15.03 12.03
N LEU A 234 14.43 -13.74 12.17
CA LEU A 234 15.42 -12.74 12.57
C LEU A 234 15.40 -12.40 14.06
N MET A 235 14.32 -12.64 14.81
CA MET A 235 14.16 -11.98 16.11
C MET A 235 13.15 -12.61 17.10
N GLU A 236 13.41 -12.40 18.40
CA GLU A 236 12.40 -12.30 19.47
C GLU A 236 11.57 -11.01 19.32
N ILE A 237 10.89 -10.80 18.18
CA ILE A 237 9.93 -9.70 18.09
C ILE A 237 8.72 -10.08 18.92
N GLU A 238 8.68 -9.57 20.15
CA GLU A 238 7.43 -9.44 20.88
C GLU A 238 6.68 -8.25 20.32
N VAL A 239 5.68 -8.56 19.52
CA VAL A 239 4.64 -7.61 19.16
C VAL A 239 3.72 -7.45 20.37
N GLN A 240 3.76 -6.29 21.03
CA GLN A 240 2.88 -6.03 22.17
C GLN A 240 1.41 -5.94 21.70
N GLU A 241 0.52 -6.61 22.43
CA GLU A 241 -0.93 -6.56 22.19
C GLU A 241 -1.54 -5.23 22.61
#